data_AF-A0A961HQZ6-F1
#
_entry.id   AF-A0A961HQZ6-F1
#
_cell.length_a   1.000
_cell.length_b   1.000
_cell.length_c   1.000
_cell.angle_alpha   90.00
_cell.angle_beta   90.00
_cell.angle_gamma   90.00
#
_symmetry.space_group_name_H-M   'P 1'
#
loop_
_entity.id
_entity.type
_entity.pdbx_description
1 polymer ?
#
loop_
_entity_poly.entity_id
_entity_poly.type
_entity_poly.pdbx_seq_one_letter_code
_entity_poly.pdbx_strand_id
1 'polypeptide(L)'
;MKKEKIAILGGGLGAMTAAFYLTSTEELRNKYQVTIYQMGWRLGGKGASGRDIRRGDRIEEHGLHMFMGFYENAFRLMRDAYGEWIKQPQNPFRSWTDAFKPVNLVTLQQEVHGRSGKHWVTRKLEFPELPGLPGDGINLPPLLLLIRDLLGFLKSVFSHLESGWENSLSWEEEIDKALESIGDDLKDAFSVGEKQAARLKDPNDERNAPEGNRSTHPILDAIHGFIDRCFEKDESPDLGADLIRGMQSRLADLQPEEGDGFEDLIFYWNLLDMGLALGLGLLVDVLPYGADGYNRINNQDFRRWLMKHGASEASAWSAGVRALYDLAFAFKGGTGKPDDASMPAGAAAKTMLNLGLAYKGAPLWTMEAGMGDAVFTPMYEILARQRGVEFKFFHKLTGLALDDSGQSVARLDFDVQAEITADQYEPLYEVKGFPCWPSEPAWGQIKNGVELQKAGANFESYWQNHCVRKITLQQGSDFDKVVMGLSIGAFPIVCEALNQNDSWKKMVETTETVQTRAVQLWMKPDPKAMGWEGGTTAMTSYAEPM
;
A
#
# COMPACT_ATOMS: atom_id res chain seq x y z
N MET A 1 -31.48 -8.19 26.69
CA MET A 1 -31.90 -7.97 25.29
C MET A 1 -31.35 -9.10 24.44
N LYS A 2 -32.06 -9.54 23.38
CA LYS A 2 -31.53 -10.52 22.42
C LYS A 2 -30.37 -9.85 21.66
N LYS A 3 -29.22 -10.52 21.54
CA LYS A 3 -28.08 -10.01 20.74
C LYS A 3 -28.46 -9.98 19.26
N GLU A 4 -28.05 -8.95 18.54
CA GLU A 4 -28.16 -8.89 17.07
C GLU A 4 -27.11 -9.82 16.46
N LYS A 5 -27.54 -10.77 15.63
CA LYS A 5 -26.69 -11.81 15.05
C LYS A 5 -26.02 -11.31 13.78
N ILE A 6 -24.69 -11.35 13.73
CA ILE A 6 -23.88 -10.89 12.61
C ILE A 6 -23.16 -12.09 11.99
N ALA A 7 -23.49 -12.41 10.74
CA ALA A 7 -22.77 -13.38 9.93
C ALA A 7 -21.68 -12.68 9.11
N ILE A 8 -20.42 -13.05 9.29
CA ILE A 8 -19.30 -12.52 8.53
C ILE A 8 -18.82 -13.60 7.56
N LEU A 9 -18.72 -13.26 6.27
CA LEU A 9 -18.37 -14.19 5.19
C LEU A 9 -16.89 -14.05 4.84
N GLY A 10 -16.11 -15.09 5.11
CA GLY A 10 -14.66 -15.13 4.92
C GLY A 10 -13.87 -14.64 6.13
N GLY A 11 -12.60 -15.04 6.19
CA GLY A 11 -11.64 -14.81 7.27
C GLY A 11 -10.40 -14.04 6.82
N GLY A 12 -10.54 -13.20 5.79
CA GLY A 12 -9.50 -12.26 5.37
C GLY A 12 -9.43 -11.01 6.28
N LEU A 13 -8.44 -10.15 6.04
CA LEU A 13 -8.15 -9.02 6.92
C LEU A 13 -9.35 -8.09 7.16
N GLY A 14 -10.15 -7.80 6.13
CA GLY A 14 -11.36 -6.98 6.25
C GLY A 14 -12.41 -7.60 7.19
N ALA A 15 -12.68 -8.90 7.03
CA ALA A 15 -13.62 -9.64 7.88
C ALA A 15 -13.16 -9.69 9.34
N MET A 16 -11.88 -10.02 9.54
CA MET A 16 -11.27 -10.08 10.87
C MET A 16 -11.26 -8.72 11.56
N THR A 17 -11.02 -7.64 10.80
CA THR A 17 -11.09 -6.26 11.29
C THR A 17 -12.51 -5.90 11.71
N ALA A 18 -13.51 -6.24 10.90
CA ALA A 18 -14.92 -6.03 11.25
C ALA A 18 -15.30 -6.76 12.54
N ALA A 19 -14.93 -8.03 12.67
CA ALA A 19 -15.15 -8.81 13.89
C ALA A 19 -14.47 -8.19 15.12
N PHE A 20 -13.24 -7.71 14.96
CA PHE A 20 -12.49 -7.03 16.02
C PHE A 20 -13.19 -5.78 16.50
N TYR A 21 -13.65 -4.90 15.62
CA TYR A 21 -14.33 -3.68 16.03
C TYR A 21 -15.78 -3.90 16.48
N LEU A 22 -16.49 -4.90 15.94
CA LEU A 22 -17.83 -5.30 16.42
C LEU A 22 -17.80 -5.91 17.82
N THR A 23 -16.64 -6.26 18.35
CA THR A 23 -16.47 -6.89 19.67
C THR A 23 -15.50 -6.15 20.59
N SER A 24 -15.10 -4.93 20.23
CA SER A 24 -14.03 -4.18 20.91
C SER A 24 -14.37 -3.79 22.35
N THR A 25 -15.65 -3.58 22.67
CA THR A 25 -16.10 -3.25 24.03
C THR A 25 -17.08 -4.28 24.57
N GLU A 26 -17.24 -4.32 25.90
CA GLU A 26 -18.23 -5.20 26.54
C GLU A 26 -19.66 -4.87 26.09
N GLU A 27 -19.98 -3.59 25.94
CA GLU A 27 -21.28 -3.14 25.41
C GLU A 27 -21.53 -3.73 24.01
N LEU A 28 -20.54 -3.68 23.11
CA LEU A 28 -20.65 -4.23 21.77
C LEU A 28 -20.76 -5.76 21.81
N ARG A 29 -20.02 -6.45 22.68
CA ARG A 29 -20.15 -7.91 22.90
C ARG A 29 -21.50 -8.30 23.49
N ASN A 30 -22.14 -7.42 24.26
CA ASN A 30 -23.49 -7.62 24.78
C ASN A 30 -24.57 -7.28 23.76
N LYS A 31 -24.25 -6.45 22.76
CA LYS A 31 -25.15 -6.07 21.66
C LYS A 31 -25.12 -7.06 20.50
N TYR A 32 -23.94 -7.53 20.10
CA TYR A 32 -23.75 -8.35 18.90
C TYR A 32 -23.33 -9.79 19.24
N GLN A 33 -23.87 -10.75 18.50
CA GLN A 33 -23.37 -12.12 18.42
C GLN A 33 -22.72 -12.31 17.06
N VAL A 34 -21.41 -12.50 17.00
CA VAL A 34 -20.65 -12.53 15.75
C VAL A 34 -20.22 -13.97 15.43
N THR A 35 -20.51 -14.41 14.20
CA THR A 35 -20.06 -15.70 13.66
C THR A 35 -19.36 -15.50 12.33
N ILE A 36 -18.15 -16.04 12.18
CA ILE A 36 -17.34 -15.98 10.95
C ILE A 36 -17.44 -17.33 10.23
N TYR A 37 -17.88 -17.31 8.98
CA TYR A 37 -17.95 -18.48 8.10
C TYR A 37 -16.74 -18.48 7.15
N GLN A 38 -15.88 -19.50 7.29
CA GLN A 38 -14.64 -19.62 6.54
C GLN A 38 -14.66 -20.90 5.68
N MET A 39 -14.36 -20.74 4.39
CA MET A 39 -14.05 -21.86 3.51
C MET A 39 -12.67 -22.44 3.87
N GLY A 40 -12.57 -23.77 4.00
CA GLY A 40 -11.32 -24.40 4.42
C GLY A 40 -11.00 -24.22 5.90
N TRP A 41 -9.73 -24.45 6.25
CA TRP A 41 -9.29 -24.69 7.63
C TRP A 41 -8.51 -23.54 8.27
N ARG A 42 -8.13 -22.51 7.49
CA ARG A 42 -7.32 -21.39 7.98
C ARG A 42 -7.88 -20.04 7.57
N LEU A 43 -7.48 -19.01 8.31
CA LEU A 43 -7.79 -17.61 8.03
C LEU A 43 -6.69 -17.00 7.15
N GLY A 44 -6.89 -15.75 6.73
CA GLY A 44 -5.87 -14.98 6.02
C GLY A 44 -6.34 -14.35 4.72
N GLY A 45 -7.21 -15.05 3.99
CA GLY A 45 -7.56 -14.66 2.63
C GLY A 45 -6.31 -14.56 1.76
N LYS A 46 -6.11 -13.42 1.06
CA LYS A 46 -4.88 -13.18 0.29
C LYS A 46 -3.60 -13.12 1.15
N GLY A 47 -3.73 -12.79 2.43
CA GLY A 47 -2.63 -12.77 3.41
C GLY A 47 -2.42 -14.11 4.13
N ALA A 48 -3.03 -15.20 3.65
CA ALA A 48 -2.84 -16.51 4.26
C ALA A 48 -1.41 -17.02 4.02
N SER A 49 -0.77 -17.47 5.10
CA SER A 49 0.46 -18.24 5.08
C SER A 49 0.29 -19.47 5.96
N GLY A 50 1.05 -20.52 5.70
CA GLY A 50 1.03 -21.76 6.49
C GLY A 50 2.44 -22.24 6.79
N ARG A 51 2.56 -23.19 7.70
CA ARG A 51 3.81 -23.87 7.99
C ARG A 51 3.77 -25.31 7.53
N ASP A 52 4.75 -25.70 6.72
CA ASP A 52 4.91 -27.10 6.31
C ASP A 52 5.69 -27.86 7.39
N ILE A 53 4.92 -28.56 8.24
CA ILE A 53 5.42 -29.43 9.30
C ILE A 53 6.42 -30.46 8.75
N ARG A 54 6.22 -30.96 7.52
CA ARG A 54 7.10 -31.98 6.91
C ARG A 54 8.44 -31.40 6.46
N ARG A 55 8.55 -30.08 6.36
CA ARG A 55 9.76 -29.36 5.91
C ARG A 55 10.40 -28.52 7.01
N GLY A 56 10.13 -28.84 8.28
CA GLY A 56 10.70 -28.14 9.43
C GLY A 56 10.04 -26.78 9.66
N ASP A 57 8.71 -26.73 9.54
CA ASP A 57 7.87 -25.58 9.84
C ASP A 57 8.19 -24.33 9.00
N ARG A 58 8.63 -24.56 7.75
CA ARG A 58 8.90 -23.50 6.78
C ARG A 58 7.62 -22.77 6.44
N ILE A 59 7.70 -21.44 6.40
CA ILE A 59 6.59 -20.59 6.03
C ILE A 59 6.36 -20.70 4.53
N GLU A 60 5.18 -21.16 4.16
CA GLU A 60 4.66 -21.18 2.79
C GLU A 60 3.65 -20.04 2.64
N GLU A 61 3.97 -19.10 1.75
CA GLU A 61 3.15 -17.91 1.50
C GLU A 61 2.96 -17.66 0.00
N HIS A 62 1.82 -17.07 -0.35
CA HIS A 62 1.46 -16.78 -1.74
C HIS A 62 2.11 -15.51 -2.31
N GLY A 63 2.82 -14.75 -1.48
CA GLY A 63 3.50 -13.51 -1.86
C GLY A 63 4.08 -12.79 -0.65
N LEU A 64 5.03 -11.90 -0.91
CA LEU A 64 5.60 -11.03 0.11
C LEU A 64 4.53 -10.07 0.63
N HIS A 65 4.33 -10.03 1.95
CA HIS A 65 3.45 -9.08 2.60
C HIS A 65 4.26 -8.15 3.49
N MET A 66 4.06 -6.85 3.33
CA MET A 66 4.67 -5.81 4.15
C MET A 66 3.62 -4.78 4.53
N PHE A 67 3.78 -4.15 5.69
CA PHE A 67 2.99 -2.99 6.05
C PHE A 67 3.76 -1.73 5.67
N MET A 68 3.05 -0.74 5.15
CA MET A 68 3.66 0.56 4.86
C MET A 68 3.51 1.47 6.07
N GLY A 69 4.52 2.28 6.38
CA GLY A 69 4.54 3.10 7.60
C GLY A 69 3.45 4.17 7.69
N PHE A 70 2.62 4.33 6.65
CA PHE A 70 1.43 5.18 6.67
C PHE A 70 0.12 4.39 6.87
N TYR A 71 0.18 3.07 7.09
CA TYR A 71 -0.98 2.20 7.35
C TYR A 71 -1.50 2.36 8.78
N GLU A 72 -1.86 3.58 9.17
CA GLU A 72 -2.28 3.96 10.53
C GLU A 72 -3.35 3.03 11.10
N ASN A 73 -4.39 2.72 10.32
CA ASN A 73 -5.48 1.85 10.78
C ASN A 73 -5.02 0.41 11.02
N ALA A 74 -4.16 -0.13 10.17
CA ALA A 74 -3.67 -1.50 10.29
C ALA A 74 -2.71 -1.64 11.47
N PHE A 75 -1.80 -0.68 11.65
CA PHE A 75 -0.91 -0.68 12.81
C PHE A 75 -1.64 -0.44 14.12
N ARG A 76 -2.64 0.45 14.15
CA ARG A 76 -3.48 0.60 15.35
C ARG A 76 -4.16 -0.72 15.71
N LEU A 77 -4.76 -1.40 14.74
CA LEU A 77 -5.37 -2.72 14.95
C LEU A 77 -4.34 -3.73 15.48
N MET A 78 -3.13 -3.79 14.93
CA MET A 78 -2.09 -4.71 15.41
C MET A 78 -1.59 -4.33 16.81
N ARG A 79 -1.44 -3.04 17.11
CA ARG A 79 -1.06 -2.56 18.44
C ARG A 79 -2.10 -2.95 19.48
N ASP A 80 -3.38 -2.73 19.17
CA ASP A 80 -4.50 -3.11 20.04
C ASP A 80 -4.54 -4.64 20.22
N ALA A 81 -4.41 -5.40 19.13
CA ALA A 81 -4.43 -6.86 19.18
C ALA A 81 -3.26 -7.42 20.00
N TYR A 82 -2.02 -7.02 19.72
CA TYR A 82 -0.87 -7.45 20.50
C TYR A 82 -0.92 -6.92 21.95
N GLY A 83 -1.53 -5.77 22.21
CA GLY A 83 -1.73 -5.26 23.57
C GLY A 83 -2.73 -6.08 24.37
N GLU A 84 -3.86 -6.46 23.76
CA GLU A 84 -4.94 -7.21 24.41
C GLU A 84 -4.65 -8.71 24.53
N TRP A 85 -3.92 -9.29 23.57
CA TRP A 85 -3.71 -10.72 23.51
C TRP A 85 -3.06 -11.28 24.78
N ILE A 86 -3.80 -12.13 25.50
CA ILE A 86 -3.31 -12.95 26.60
C ILE A 86 -2.41 -14.06 26.03
N LYS A 87 -1.10 -13.79 26.05
CA LYS A 87 -0.07 -14.67 25.47
C LYS A 87 0.43 -15.70 26.47
N GLN A 88 0.76 -16.88 25.97
CA GLN A 88 1.53 -17.87 26.70
C GLN A 88 2.90 -17.31 27.12
N PRO A 89 3.49 -17.75 28.25
CA PRO A 89 4.78 -17.25 28.73
C PRO A 89 5.93 -17.39 27.72
N GLN A 90 5.94 -18.48 26.96
CA GLN A 90 6.97 -18.81 25.96
C GLN A 90 6.81 -18.08 24.62
N ASN A 91 5.75 -17.28 24.45
CA ASN A 91 5.49 -16.57 23.19
C ASN A 91 6.62 -15.54 22.93
N PRO A 92 7.34 -15.64 21.79
CA PRO A 92 8.46 -14.75 21.49
C PRO A 92 8.05 -13.32 21.17
N PHE A 93 6.80 -13.09 20.73
CA PHE A 93 6.30 -11.78 20.35
C PHE A 93 5.46 -11.17 21.47
N ARG A 94 6.12 -10.52 22.43
CA ARG A 94 5.48 -9.93 23.61
C ARG A 94 4.66 -8.69 23.24
N SER A 95 5.12 -7.97 22.23
CA SER A 95 4.55 -6.75 21.68
C SER A 95 4.54 -6.78 20.15
N TRP A 96 3.82 -5.84 19.53
CA TRP A 96 3.79 -5.75 18.07
C TRP A 96 5.17 -5.43 17.47
N THR A 97 6.03 -4.67 18.16
CA THR A 97 7.39 -4.35 17.69
C THR A 97 8.34 -5.55 17.73
N ASP A 98 7.98 -6.63 18.40
CA ASP A 98 8.72 -7.89 18.31
C ASP A 98 8.41 -8.60 16.99
N ALA A 99 7.16 -8.50 16.53
CA ALA A 99 6.68 -9.15 15.31
C ALA A 99 6.87 -8.30 14.04
N PHE A 100 6.91 -6.97 14.15
CA PHE A 100 7.05 -6.05 13.02
C PHE A 100 8.34 -5.24 13.15
N LYS A 101 9.18 -5.23 12.11
CA LYS A 101 10.47 -4.55 12.07
C LYS A 101 10.51 -3.49 10.97
N PRO A 102 11.07 -2.30 11.26
CA PRO A 102 11.18 -1.23 10.26
C PRO A 102 12.19 -1.59 9.17
N VAL A 103 11.88 -1.20 7.93
CA VAL A 103 12.76 -1.31 6.77
C VAL A 103 12.82 0.04 6.06
N ASN A 104 13.98 0.70 6.16
CA ASN A 104 14.26 1.99 5.54
C ASN A 104 14.88 1.87 4.14
N LEU A 105 15.35 0.68 3.77
CA LEU A 105 16.01 0.45 2.49
C LEU A 105 15.06 -0.17 1.47
N VAL A 106 14.74 0.58 0.43
CA VAL A 106 13.98 0.11 -0.74
C VAL A 106 14.91 -0.06 -1.91
N THR A 107 14.81 -1.18 -2.62
CA THR A 107 15.62 -1.44 -3.83
C THR A 107 14.72 -1.43 -5.06
N LEU A 108 15.03 -0.54 -6.00
CA LEU A 108 14.36 -0.45 -7.29
C LEU A 108 15.29 -0.99 -8.37
N GLN A 109 14.74 -1.77 -9.29
CA GLN A 109 15.41 -2.11 -10.54
C GLN A 109 14.87 -1.22 -11.66
N GLN A 110 15.77 -0.56 -12.38
CA GLN A 110 15.44 0.31 -13.51
C GLN A 110 16.06 -0.26 -14.78
N GLU A 111 15.24 -0.46 -15.82
CA GLU A 111 15.77 -0.70 -17.17
C GLU A 111 16.19 0.66 -17.74
N VAL A 112 17.47 0.81 -18.07
CA VAL A 112 18.04 2.00 -18.70
C VAL A 112 18.31 1.68 -20.17
N HIS A 113 17.97 2.61 -21.06
CA HIS A 113 18.17 2.47 -22.50
C HIS A 113 19.29 3.42 -22.92
N GLY A 114 20.46 2.86 -23.22
CA GLY A 114 21.61 3.58 -23.79
C GLY A 114 21.88 3.17 -25.24
N ARG A 115 22.88 3.80 -25.88
CA ARG A 115 23.41 3.43 -27.21
C ARG A 115 23.97 2.01 -27.21
N SER A 116 24.47 1.53 -26.06
CA SER A 116 24.97 0.17 -25.89
C SER A 116 23.87 -0.90 -25.76
N GLY A 117 22.60 -0.47 -25.70
CA GLY A 117 21.44 -1.34 -25.56
C GLY A 117 20.70 -1.11 -24.24
N LYS A 118 19.90 -2.11 -23.86
CA LYS A 118 19.15 -2.09 -22.61
C LYS A 118 19.92 -2.83 -21.53
N HIS A 119 19.97 -2.26 -20.34
CA HIS A 119 20.53 -2.93 -19.17
C HIS A 119 19.79 -2.53 -17.88
N TRP A 120 19.98 -3.33 -16.84
CA TRP A 120 19.34 -3.15 -15.54
C TRP A 120 20.29 -2.47 -14.56
N VAL A 121 19.78 -1.45 -13.88
CA VAL A 121 20.49 -0.74 -12.81
C VAL A 121 19.77 -0.94 -11.49
N THR A 122 20.54 -1.33 -10.47
CA THR A 122 20.04 -1.48 -9.10
C THR A 122 20.14 -0.16 -8.35
N ARG A 123 19.00 0.37 -7.89
CA ARG A 123 18.90 1.61 -7.12
C ARG A 123 18.50 1.32 -5.69
N LYS A 124 19.40 1.59 -4.76
CA LYS A 124 19.19 1.50 -3.31
C LYS A 124 18.76 2.86 -2.79
N LEU A 125 17.54 2.95 -2.28
CA LEU A 125 16.97 4.16 -1.72
C LEU A 125 16.87 3.99 -0.20
N GLU A 126 17.67 4.75 0.53
CA GLU A 126 17.61 4.81 1.99
C GLU A 126 16.70 5.95 2.41
N PHE A 127 15.54 5.59 2.96
CA PHE A 127 14.56 6.54 3.47
C PHE A 127 14.92 6.94 4.91
N PRO A 128 14.76 8.21 5.28
CA PRO A 128 15.03 8.66 6.65
C PRO A 128 14.01 8.05 7.64
N GLU A 129 14.39 7.95 8.91
CA GLU A 129 13.41 7.65 9.95
C GLU A 129 12.57 8.91 10.25
N LEU A 130 11.24 8.82 10.12
CA LEU A 130 10.32 9.92 10.41
C LEU A 130 9.74 9.82 11.83
N PRO A 131 9.45 10.96 12.50
CA PRO A 131 8.94 10.95 13.88
C PRO A 131 7.65 10.15 14.09
N GLY A 132 7.56 9.49 15.24
CA GLY A 132 6.39 8.75 15.68
C GLY A 132 6.36 7.30 15.19
N LEU A 133 5.33 6.56 15.62
CA LEU A 133 5.09 5.18 15.22
C LEU A 133 3.81 5.10 14.39
N PRO A 134 3.75 4.19 13.40
CA PRO A 134 2.52 3.98 12.69
C PRO A 134 1.42 3.51 13.66
N GLY A 135 0.21 4.02 13.46
CA GLY A 135 -0.93 3.83 14.37
C GLY A 135 -1.07 4.91 15.45
N ASP A 136 -0.15 5.87 15.55
CA ASP A 136 -0.26 7.00 16.49
C ASP A 136 -1.37 8.01 16.10
N GLY A 137 -1.88 8.00 14.86
CA GLY A 137 -3.00 8.87 14.49
C GLY A 137 -3.11 9.19 13.00
N ILE A 138 -4.35 9.46 12.56
CA ILE A 138 -4.79 9.53 11.15
C ILE A 138 -4.62 10.92 10.52
N ASN A 139 -4.00 11.88 11.22
CA ASN A 139 -3.74 13.20 10.65
C ASN A 139 -2.55 13.10 9.70
N LEU A 140 -2.79 12.52 8.52
CA LEU A 140 -1.92 12.73 7.38
C LEU A 140 -1.77 14.25 7.19
N PRO A 141 -0.58 14.74 6.83
CA PRO A 141 -0.38 16.15 6.62
C PRO A 141 -1.44 16.69 5.64
N PRO A 142 -2.01 17.88 5.88
CA PRO A 142 -2.86 18.55 4.91
C PRO A 142 -2.21 18.55 3.53
N LEU A 143 -3.02 18.47 2.47
CA LEU A 143 -2.53 18.41 1.09
C LEU A 143 -1.48 19.48 0.78
N LEU A 144 -1.68 20.70 1.29
CA LEU A 144 -0.74 21.81 1.13
C LEU A 144 0.64 21.51 1.74
N LEU A 145 0.70 20.86 2.91
CA LEU A 145 1.98 20.46 3.50
C LEU A 145 2.65 19.37 2.66
N LEU A 146 1.90 18.41 2.12
CA LEU A 146 2.46 17.40 1.23
C LEU A 146 3.02 18.00 -0.06
N ILE A 147 2.34 19.01 -0.63
CA ILE A 147 2.83 19.74 -1.81
C ILE A 147 4.12 20.51 -1.44
N ARG A 148 4.15 21.20 -0.29
CA ARG A 148 5.34 21.88 0.20
C ARG A 148 6.52 20.92 0.36
N ASP A 149 6.29 19.79 1.03
CA ASP A 149 7.33 18.81 1.33
C ASP A 149 7.82 18.12 0.05
N LEU A 150 6.93 17.89 -0.93
CA LEU A 150 7.30 17.43 -2.27
C LEU A 150 8.23 18.43 -2.95
N LEU A 151 7.87 19.72 -2.99
CA LEU A 151 8.70 20.75 -3.61
C LEU A 151 10.06 20.90 -2.90
N GLY A 152 10.07 20.81 -1.57
CA GLY A 152 11.30 20.78 -0.77
C GLY A 152 12.19 19.56 -1.05
N PHE A 153 11.60 18.40 -1.32
CA PHE A 153 12.32 17.21 -1.76
C PHE A 153 12.89 17.37 -3.18
N LEU A 154 12.12 17.94 -4.12
CA LEU A 154 12.62 18.19 -5.48
C LEU A 154 13.80 19.17 -5.48
N LYS A 155 13.79 20.15 -4.59
CA LYS A 155 14.96 21.02 -4.34
C LYS A 155 16.19 20.22 -3.92
N SER A 156 16.07 19.30 -2.95
CA SER A 156 17.25 18.55 -2.48
C SER A 156 17.82 17.64 -3.57
N VAL A 157 16.96 17.07 -4.41
CA VAL A 157 17.37 16.31 -5.59
C VAL A 157 18.11 17.21 -6.59
N PHE A 158 17.60 18.41 -6.85
CA PHE A 158 18.22 19.37 -7.76
C PHE A 158 19.61 19.81 -7.27
N SER A 159 19.73 20.16 -5.98
CA SER A 159 21.02 20.53 -5.39
C SER A 159 22.02 19.36 -5.38
N HIS A 160 21.54 18.11 -5.25
CA HIS A 160 22.41 16.93 -5.34
C HIS A 160 22.96 16.74 -6.75
N LEU A 161 22.11 16.87 -7.77
CA LEU A 161 22.53 16.86 -9.18
C LEU A 161 23.60 17.91 -9.48
N GLU A 162 23.41 19.13 -8.97
CA GLU A 162 24.34 20.25 -9.13
C GLU A 162 25.71 19.95 -8.49
N SER A 163 25.73 19.42 -7.26
CA SER A 163 26.99 19.08 -6.56
C SER A 163 27.76 17.91 -7.20
N GLY A 164 27.07 16.99 -7.88
CA GLY A 164 27.70 15.88 -8.60
C GLY A 164 28.31 16.29 -9.94
N TRP A 165 27.94 17.48 -10.46
CA TRP A 165 28.31 17.96 -11.79
C TRP A 165 29.51 18.91 -11.82
N GLU A 166 30.26 19.05 -10.71
CA GLU A 166 31.39 19.99 -10.54
C GLU A 166 32.55 19.90 -11.58
N ASN A 167 32.47 19.06 -12.61
CA ASN A 167 33.47 18.99 -13.67
C ASN A 167 32.95 18.93 -15.12
N SER A 168 31.69 19.25 -15.41
CA SER A 168 31.30 19.49 -16.82
C SER A 168 30.20 20.52 -17.03
N LEU A 169 30.59 21.55 -17.80
CA LEU A 169 29.79 22.59 -18.45
C LEU A 169 29.38 23.77 -17.57
N SER A 170 29.52 24.97 -18.13
CA SER A 170 29.18 26.26 -17.52
C SER A 170 27.69 26.54 -17.73
N TRP A 171 26.87 26.14 -16.78
CA TRP A 171 25.40 26.24 -16.80
C TRP A 171 24.85 27.66 -16.63
N GLU A 172 25.69 28.61 -16.18
CA GLU A 172 25.28 29.98 -15.86
C GLU A 172 24.75 30.77 -17.08
N GLU A 173 25.39 30.64 -18.25
CA GLU A 173 25.00 31.42 -19.46
C GLU A 173 23.74 30.91 -20.18
N GLU A 174 23.44 29.60 -20.10
CA GLU A 174 22.24 29.04 -20.73
C GLU A 174 21.00 29.20 -19.86
N ILE A 175 21.18 29.16 -18.53
CA ILE A 175 20.15 29.46 -17.54
C ILE A 175 19.74 30.94 -17.60
N ASP A 176 20.68 31.88 -17.75
CA ASP A 176 20.37 33.31 -17.88
C ASP A 176 19.55 33.58 -19.16
N LYS A 177 19.87 32.93 -20.29
CA LYS A 177 19.06 33.00 -21.52
C LYS A 177 17.67 32.40 -21.35
N ALA A 178 17.59 31.32 -20.57
CA ALA A 178 16.34 30.69 -20.20
C ALA A 178 15.47 31.61 -19.32
N LEU A 179 16.05 32.31 -18.35
CA LEU A 179 15.33 33.28 -17.52
C LEU A 179 14.92 34.52 -18.32
N GLU A 180 15.74 34.97 -19.28
CA GLU A 180 15.37 36.04 -20.22
C GLU A 180 14.19 35.66 -21.13
N SER A 181 14.01 34.37 -21.44
CA SER A 181 12.91 33.88 -22.30
C SER A 181 11.59 33.64 -21.56
N ILE A 182 11.55 33.76 -20.24
CA ILE A 182 10.34 33.51 -19.40
C ILE A 182 9.50 34.80 -19.21
N GLY A 183 9.96 35.94 -19.73
CA GLY A 183 9.14 37.15 -19.93
C GLY A 183 9.09 38.10 -18.72
N ASP A 184 8.90 39.39 -19.02
CA ASP A 184 8.90 40.51 -18.07
C ASP A 184 7.79 40.44 -17.00
N ASP A 185 6.80 39.57 -17.16
CA ASP A 185 5.68 39.37 -16.22
C ASP A 185 6.12 38.84 -14.85
N LEU A 186 7.25 38.11 -14.77
CA LEU A 186 7.83 37.65 -13.50
C LEU A 186 8.67 38.72 -12.80
N LYS A 187 9.28 39.66 -13.54
CA LYS A 187 10.07 40.76 -12.96
C LYS A 187 9.20 41.72 -12.13
N ASP A 188 7.96 41.93 -12.55
CA ASP A 188 6.99 42.72 -11.78
C ASP A 188 6.62 42.04 -10.45
N ALA A 189 6.48 40.71 -10.44
CA ALA A 189 6.25 39.93 -9.22
C ALA A 189 7.45 39.99 -8.25
N PHE A 190 8.69 39.97 -8.77
CA PHE A 190 9.91 40.16 -7.97
C PHE A 190 10.01 41.57 -7.35
N SER A 191 9.67 42.62 -8.11
CA SER A 191 9.81 44.02 -7.65
C SER A 191 8.80 44.43 -6.55
N VAL A 192 7.63 43.79 -6.53
CA VAL A 192 6.61 43.99 -5.49
C VAL A 192 7.00 43.29 -4.19
N GLY A 193 7.68 42.14 -4.29
CA GLY A 193 8.19 41.36 -3.15
C GLY A 193 9.32 42.04 -2.38
N GLU A 194 10.31 42.62 -3.07
CA GLU A 194 11.43 43.33 -2.42
C GLU A 194 10.96 44.54 -1.59
N LYS A 195 9.95 45.26 -2.08
CA LYS A 195 9.40 46.44 -1.37
C LYS A 195 8.58 46.09 -0.13
N GLN A 196 8.06 44.86 -0.04
CA GLN A 196 7.35 44.37 1.15
C GLN A 196 8.29 43.71 2.17
N ALA A 197 9.33 42.99 1.73
CA ALA A 197 10.34 42.40 2.62
C ALA A 197 11.14 43.47 3.40
N ALA A 198 11.30 44.67 2.82
CA ALA A 198 11.92 45.81 3.50
C ALA A 198 11.08 46.40 4.66
N ARG A 199 9.79 46.03 4.80
CA ARG A 199 8.90 46.55 5.86
C ARG A 199 8.77 45.65 7.09
N LEU A 200 9.41 44.49 7.11
CA LEU A 200 9.34 43.52 8.22
C LEU A 200 10.67 43.33 8.98
N LYS A 201 11.58 44.30 8.92
CA LYS A 201 12.75 44.32 9.81
C LYS A 201 12.40 44.97 11.15
N ASP A 202 11.95 44.16 12.10
CA ASP A 202 12.05 44.50 13.52
C ASP A 202 13.54 44.35 13.93
N PRO A 203 14.22 45.40 14.43
CA PRO A 203 15.64 45.34 14.77
C PRO A 203 16.01 44.39 15.93
N ASN A 204 15.05 43.74 16.60
CA ASN A 204 15.29 43.04 17.87
C ASN A 204 15.02 41.52 17.92
N ASP A 205 14.83 40.80 16.81
CA ASP A 205 14.65 39.33 16.84
C ASP A 205 16.02 38.59 16.78
N GLU A 206 16.41 37.95 17.88
CA GLU A 206 17.68 37.24 18.09
C GLU A 206 17.79 35.88 17.35
N ARG A 207 17.00 35.62 16.31
CA ARG A 207 17.07 34.38 15.50
C ARG A 207 18.04 34.43 14.31
N ASN A 208 19.13 35.18 14.45
CA ASN A 208 20.26 35.09 13.53
C ASN A 208 21.13 33.87 13.87
N ALA A 209 20.82 32.72 13.25
CA ALA A 209 21.79 31.64 13.07
C ALA A 209 22.63 31.91 11.79
N PRO A 210 23.89 31.47 11.76
CA PRO A 210 24.97 32.12 11.00
C PRO A 210 24.96 31.80 9.51
N GLU A 211 25.47 32.75 8.73
CA GLU A 211 25.79 32.65 7.31
C GLU A 211 26.72 31.47 7.03
N GLY A 212 26.16 30.39 6.52
CA GLY A 212 26.90 29.23 6.05
C GLY A 212 25.95 28.29 5.34
N ASN A 213 26.14 28.13 4.03
CA ASN A 213 25.38 27.25 3.14
C ASN A 213 24.03 27.77 2.60
N ARG A 214 23.98 29.04 2.14
CA ARG A 214 23.03 29.42 1.08
C ARG A 214 23.66 29.05 -0.25
N SER A 215 23.07 28.11 -0.98
CA SER A 215 23.33 27.93 -2.41
C SER A 215 23.05 29.25 -3.11
N THR A 216 24.05 29.90 -3.70
CA THR A 216 23.94 31.23 -4.34
C THR A 216 23.34 31.19 -5.74
N HIS A 217 22.34 30.34 -5.99
CA HIS A 217 21.71 30.22 -7.32
C HIS A 217 20.36 30.97 -7.36
N PRO A 218 20.18 31.98 -8.24
CA PRO A 218 18.96 32.80 -8.30
C PRO A 218 17.66 32.01 -8.51
N ILE A 219 17.74 30.86 -9.19
CA ILE A 219 16.60 29.94 -9.40
C ILE A 219 16.19 29.26 -8.10
N LEU A 220 17.14 28.81 -7.28
CA LEU A 220 16.85 28.19 -6.00
C LEU A 220 16.27 29.22 -5.04
N ASP A 221 16.79 30.45 -5.03
CA ASP A 221 16.20 31.55 -4.25
C ASP A 221 14.82 32.00 -4.78
N ALA A 222 14.59 31.94 -6.10
CA ALA A 222 13.28 32.17 -6.71
C ALA A 222 12.27 31.10 -6.34
N ILE A 223 12.65 29.81 -6.42
CA ILE A 223 11.84 28.66 -6.04
C ILE A 223 11.57 28.67 -4.53
N HIS A 224 12.56 28.97 -3.69
CA HIS A 224 12.36 29.08 -2.24
C HIS A 224 11.45 30.25 -1.89
N GLY A 225 11.75 31.43 -2.41
CA GLY A 225 10.93 32.60 -2.19
C GLY A 225 9.51 32.39 -2.68
N PHE A 226 9.32 31.65 -3.78
CA PHE A 226 8.01 31.32 -4.32
C PHE A 226 7.26 30.28 -3.47
N ILE A 227 7.91 29.18 -3.09
CA ILE A 227 7.37 28.17 -2.17
C ILE A 227 6.93 28.88 -0.90
N ASP A 228 7.82 29.64 -0.26
CA ASP A 228 7.50 30.37 0.97
C ASP A 228 6.36 31.38 0.75
N ARG A 229 6.28 32.09 -0.38
CA ARG A 229 5.19 33.05 -0.70
C ARG A 229 3.85 32.41 -0.99
N CYS A 230 3.81 31.29 -1.71
CA CYS A 230 2.60 30.48 -1.93
C CYS A 230 2.01 29.94 -0.63
N PHE A 231 2.83 29.80 0.41
CA PHE A 231 2.42 29.28 1.72
C PHE A 231 2.22 30.37 2.78
N GLU A 232 2.84 31.55 2.66
CA GLU A 232 2.76 32.66 3.62
C GLU A 232 1.66 33.69 3.34
N LYS A 233 1.15 33.78 2.10
CA LYS A 233 0.04 34.67 1.72
C LYS A 233 -0.87 33.98 0.69
N ASP A 234 -2.16 34.32 0.68
CA ASP A 234 -3.18 33.89 -0.30
C ASP A 234 -2.78 34.21 -1.76
N GLU A 235 -1.79 33.53 -2.33
CA GLU A 235 -1.45 33.59 -3.76
C GLU A 235 -2.14 32.44 -4.52
N SER A 236 -2.58 32.73 -5.75
CA SER A 236 -3.43 31.82 -6.53
C SER A 236 -2.68 30.52 -6.87
N PRO A 237 -3.31 29.34 -6.74
CA PRO A 237 -2.81 28.08 -7.30
C PRO A 237 -2.37 28.17 -8.77
N ASP A 238 -2.91 29.13 -9.53
CA ASP A 238 -2.54 29.38 -10.92
C ASP A 238 -1.07 29.82 -11.08
N LEU A 239 -0.55 30.65 -10.17
CA LEU A 239 0.83 31.10 -10.22
C LEU A 239 1.81 29.94 -9.94
N GLY A 240 1.43 29.02 -9.05
CA GLY A 240 2.19 27.79 -8.80
C GLY A 240 2.18 26.84 -9.97
N ALA A 241 1.04 26.72 -10.65
CA ALA A 241 0.95 25.94 -11.87
C ALA A 241 1.86 26.50 -12.97
N ASP A 242 1.88 27.83 -13.17
CA ASP A 242 2.72 28.48 -14.19
C ASP A 242 4.21 28.34 -13.91
N LEU A 243 4.64 28.46 -12.65
CA LEU A 243 6.03 28.20 -12.29
C LEU A 243 6.44 26.76 -12.60
N ILE A 244 5.64 25.77 -12.19
CA ILE A 244 5.96 24.36 -12.45
C ILE A 244 6.05 24.10 -13.96
N ARG A 245 5.14 24.67 -14.76
CA ARG A 245 5.21 24.58 -16.24
C ARG A 245 6.51 25.17 -16.78
N GLY A 246 6.95 26.31 -16.25
CA GLY A 246 8.24 26.91 -16.60
C GLY A 246 9.41 25.98 -16.26
N MET A 247 9.40 25.38 -15.07
CA MET A 247 10.42 24.42 -14.64
C MET A 247 10.43 23.16 -15.51
N GLN A 248 9.26 22.64 -15.90
CA GLN A 248 9.16 21.49 -16.81
C GLN A 248 9.73 21.80 -18.18
N SER A 249 9.43 22.99 -18.74
CA SER A 249 10.01 23.43 -20.00
C SER A 249 11.53 23.46 -19.93
N ARG A 250 12.10 23.93 -18.82
CA ARG A 250 13.56 23.96 -18.62
C ARG A 250 14.13 22.57 -18.44
N LEU A 251 13.52 21.74 -17.61
CA LEU A 251 13.98 20.38 -17.38
C LEU A 251 14.02 19.55 -18.66
N ALA A 252 13.06 19.77 -19.58
CA ALA A 252 13.03 19.13 -20.89
C ALA A 252 14.25 19.49 -21.76
N ASP A 253 14.72 20.74 -21.70
CA ASP A 253 15.94 21.18 -22.39
C ASP A 253 17.21 20.51 -21.81
N LEU A 254 17.13 19.99 -20.58
CA LEU A 254 18.24 19.44 -19.79
C LEU A 254 18.23 17.91 -19.71
N GLN A 255 17.55 17.24 -20.65
CA GLN A 255 17.52 15.78 -20.68
C GLN A 255 18.94 15.21 -20.80
N PRO A 256 19.38 14.33 -19.87
CA PRO A 256 20.74 13.80 -19.90
C PRO A 256 21.02 13.03 -21.19
N GLU A 257 22.17 13.30 -21.80
CA GLU A 257 22.73 12.48 -22.87
C GLU A 257 23.64 11.38 -22.28
N GLU A 258 23.81 10.28 -23.03
CA GLU A 258 24.64 9.17 -22.58
C GLU A 258 26.14 9.56 -22.52
N GLY A 259 26.74 9.23 -21.38
CA GLY A 259 28.13 9.53 -21.02
C GLY A 259 28.44 9.00 -19.61
N ASP A 260 29.57 9.42 -19.05
CA ASP A 260 29.95 9.05 -17.69
C ASP A 260 28.91 9.56 -16.67
N GLY A 261 28.45 8.68 -15.79
CA GLY A 261 27.42 9.02 -14.79
C GLY A 261 25.99 9.11 -15.33
N PHE A 262 25.76 8.79 -16.61
CA PHE A 262 24.43 8.87 -17.25
C PHE A 262 23.33 8.19 -16.45
N GLU A 263 23.59 6.99 -15.92
CA GLU A 263 22.60 6.22 -15.17
C GLU A 263 22.07 6.99 -13.94
N ASP A 264 22.93 7.72 -13.24
CA ASP A 264 22.58 8.50 -12.07
C ASP A 264 21.84 9.77 -12.48
N LEU A 265 22.35 10.47 -13.49
CA LEU A 265 21.74 11.68 -14.04
C LEU A 265 20.32 11.41 -14.55
N ILE A 266 20.12 10.34 -15.33
CA ILE A 266 18.79 9.98 -15.85
C ILE A 266 17.83 9.55 -14.74
N PHE A 267 18.33 8.94 -13.67
CA PHE A 267 17.51 8.59 -12.51
C PHE A 267 16.95 9.85 -11.82
N TYR A 268 17.82 10.81 -11.48
CA TYR A 268 17.39 12.04 -10.82
C TYR A 268 16.58 12.95 -11.75
N TRP A 269 16.91 13.00 -13.04
CA TRP A 269 16.10 13.72 -14.03
C TRP A 269 14.68 13.15 -14.08
N ASN A 270 14.53 11.83 -14.14
CA ASN A 270 13.20 11.19 -14.13
C ASN A 270 12.43 11.47 -12.83
N LEU A 271 13.13 11.53 -11.70
CA LEU A 271 12.54 11.85 -10.41
C LEU A 271 12.03 13.30 -10.36
N LEU A 272 12.80 14.24 -10.91
CA LEU A 272 12.40 15.64 -11.03
C LEU A 272 11.20 15.81 -11.98
N ASP A 273 11.25 15.20 -13.16
CA ASP A 273 10.20 15.30 -14.18
C ASP A 273 8.87 14.73 -13.65
N MET A 274 8.93 13.53 -13.06
CA MET A 274 7.79 12.91 -12.37
C MET A 274 7.27 13.78 -11.23
N GLY A 275 8.16 14.32 -10.40
CA GLY A 275 7.79 15.13 -9.24
C GLY A 275 7.11 16.45 -9.59
N LEU A 276 7.61 17.14 -10.63
CA LEU A 276 6.99 18.35 -11.16
C LEU A 276 5.61 18.07 -11.73
N ALA A 277 5.46 17.00 -12.51
CA ALA A 277 4.16 16.61 -13.05
C ALA A 277 3.16 16.23 -11.95
N LEU A 278 3.61 15.51 -10.92
CA LEU A 278 2.80 15.22 -9.74
C LEU A 278 2.38 16.51 -9.03
N GLY A 279 3.31 17.43 -8.78
CA GLY A 279 3.04 18.72 -8.15
C GLY A 279 2.02 19.57 -8.92
N LEU A 280 2.21 19.70 -10.24
CA LEU A 280 1.27 20.42 -11.12
C LEU A 280 -0.12 19.80 -11.09
N GLY A 281 -0.19 18.47 -11.22
CA GLY A 281 -1.45 17.75 -11.17
C GLY A 281 -2.17 17.91 -9.83
N LEU A 282 -1.43 17.91 -8.70
CA LEU A 282 -2.01 18.18 -7.38
C LEU A 282 -2.55 19.62 -7.29
N LEU A 283 -1.84 20.62 -7.79
CA LEU A 283 -2.28 22.01 -7.77
C LEU A 283 -3.52 22.26 -8.64
N VAL A 284 -3.61 21.63 -9.81
CA VAL A 284 -4.65 21.90 -10.81
C VAL A 284 -5.87 21.00 -10.66
N ASP A 285 -5.66 19.69 -10.48
CA ASP A 285 -6.76 18.71 -10.49
C ASP A 285 -7.25 18.32 -9.08
N VAL A 286 -6.44 18.51 -8.03
CA VAL A 286 -6.75 18.03 -6.66
C VAL A 286 -7.05 19.16 -5.69
N LEU A 287 -6.09 20.08 -5.49
CA LEU A 287 -6.16 21.16 -4.51
C LEU A 287 -7.45 22.00 -4.59
N PRO A 288 -7.96 22.39 -5.79
CA PRO A 288 -9.17 23.22 -5.90
C PRO A 288 -10.43 22.52 -5.37
N TYR A 289 -10.38 21.20 -5.21
CA TYR A 289 -11.49 20.38 -4.74
C TYR A 289 -11.24 19.77 -3.35
N GLY A 290 -10.18 20.19 -2.66
CA GLY A 290 -9.81 19.70 -1.34
C GLY A 290 -9.62 18.19 -1.29
N ALA A 291 -10.11 17.54 -0.22
CA ALA A 291 -9.93 16.10 -0.02
C ALA A 291 -10.60 15.24 -1.11
N ASP A 292 -11.69 15.72 -1.72
CA ASP A 292 -12.41 15.01 -2.79
C ASP A 292 -11.68 15.08 -4.13
N GLY A 293 -10.68 15.96 -4.27
CA GLY A 293 -9.87 16.10 -5.49
C GLY A 293 -9.25 14.79 -5.96
N TYR A 294 -8.75 13.96 -5.02
CA TYR A 294 -8.20 12.65 -5.35
C TYR A 294 -9.25 11.74 -5.99
N ASN A 295 -10.50 11.75 -5.49
CA ASN A 295 -11.57 10.91 -6.03
C ASN A 295 -11.94 11.31 -7.46
N ARG A 296 -11.85 12.60 -7.80
CA ARG A 296 -12.20 13.13 -9.12
C ARG A 296 -11.29 12.65 -10.23
N ILE A 297 -10.05 12.31 -9.92
CA ILE A 297 -9.06 11.82 -10.89
C ILE A 297 -8.94 10.29 -10.93
N ASN A 298 -9.68 9.54 -10.09
CA ASN A 298 -9.62 8.07 -10.06
C ASN A 298 -10.15 7.39 -11.33
N ASN A 299 -10.80 8.13 -12.23
CA ASN A 299 -11.20 7.64 -13.55
C ASN A 299 -10.05 7.60 -14.57
N GLN A 300 -8.88 8.13 -14.22
CA GLN A 300 -7.68 8.13 -15.04
C GLN A 300 -6.67 7.13 -14.51
N ASP A 301 -5.90 6.53 -15.41
CA ASP A 301 -4.68 5.80 -15.05
C ASP A 301 -3.60 6.80 -14.56
N PHE A 302 -2.85 6.42 -13.53
CA PHE A 302 -1.86 7.31 -12.92
C PHE A 302 -0.75 7.74 -13.88
N ARG A 303 -0.26 6.85 -14.78
CA ARG A 303 0.78 7.24 -15.75
C ARG A 303 0.23 8.27 -16.73
N ARG A 304 -0.97 8.00 -17.25
CA ARG A 304 -1.65 8.90 -18.19
C ARG A 304 -1.91 10.25 -17.54
N TRP A 305 -2.26 10.26 -16.26
CA TRP A 305 -2.44 11.49 -15.50
C TRP A 305 -1.12 12.26 -15.31
N LEU A 306 0.00 11.58 -15.00
CA LEU A 306 1.31 12.24 -14.95
C LEU A 306 1.71 12.85 -16.31
N MET A 307 1.52 12.11 -17.41
CA MET A 307 1.84 12.61 -18.76
C MET A 307 0.94 13.79 -19.16
N LYS A 308 -0.35 13.77 -18.78
CA LYS A 308 -1.26 14.91 -18.96
C LYS A 308 -0.72 16.18 -18.29
N HIS A 309 0.04 16.03 -17.20
CA HIS A 309 0.65 17.11 -16.45
C HIS A 309 2.14 17.30 -16.76
N GLY A 310 2.61 16.83 -17.92
CA GLY A 310 3.92 17.20 -18.45
C GLY A 310 5.06 16.20 -18.20
N ALA A 311 4.83 15.08 -17.51
CA ALA A 311 5.85 14.05 -17.40
C ALA A 311 6.12 13.39 -18.76
N SER A 312 7.39 13.11 -19.04
CA SER A 312 7.83 12.27 -20.15
C SER A 312 7.31 10.83 -20.00
N GLU A 313 7.24 10.09 -21.11
CA GLU A 313 6.85 8.67 -21.09
C GLU A 313 7.82 7.83 -20.23
N ALA A 314 9.11 8.16 -20.30
CA ALA A 314 10.16 7.51 -19.50
C ALA A 314 9.96 7.75 -18.00
N SER A 315 9.68 8.97 -17.58
CA SER A 315 9.43 9.30 -16.16
C SER A 315 8.11 8.72 -15.65
N ALA A 316 7.06 8.75 -16.47
CA ALA A 316 5.78 8.10 -16.19
C ALA A 316 5.86 6.57 -16.19
N TRP A 317 6.99 5.98 -16.57
CA TRP A 317 7.29 4.55 -16.43
C TRP A 317 8.64 4.29 -15.74
N SER A 318 9.09 5.24 -14.93
CA SER A 318 10.28 5.07 -14.09
C SER A 318 10.05 4.00 -13.03
N ALA A 319 11.13 3.46 -12.47
CA ALA A 319 11.07 2.40 -11.47
C ALA A 319 10.28 2.82 -10.23
N GLY A 320 10.28 4.10 -9.86
CA GLY A 320 9.49 4.64 -8.75
C GLY A 320 7.98 4.63 -9.03
N VAL A 321 7.57 5.01 -10.25
CA VAL A 321 6.16 4.92 -10.68
C VAL A 321 5.72 3.47 -10.82
N ARG A 322 6.54 2.65 -11.50
CA ARG A 322 6.26 1.22 -11.72
C ARG A 322 6.11 0.46 -10.40
N ALA A 323 6.90 0.79 -9.38
CA ALA A 323 6.81 0.16 -8.07
C ALA A 323 5.38 0.19 -7.50
N LEU A 324 4.61 1.26 -7.73
CA LEU A 324 3.20 1.30 -7.30
C LEU A 324 2.35 0.24 -7.98
N TYR A 325 2.53 0.04 -9.28
CA TYR A 325 1.81 -0.98 -10.06
C TYR A 325 2.19 -2.39 -9.62
N ASP A 326 3.49 -2.62 -9.41
CA ASP A 326 4.01 -3.90 -8.93
C ASP A 326 3.46 -4.24 -7.53
N LEU A 327 3.44 -3.27 -6.61
CA LEU A 327 2.91 -3.45 -5.24
C LEU A 327 1.44 -3.89 -5.20
N ALA A 328 0.63 -3.43 -6.16
CA ALA A 328 -0.80 -3.74 -6.23
C ALA A 328 -1.13 -4.86 -7.23
N PHE A 329 -0.14 -5.39 -7.95
CA PHE A 329 -0.33 -6.27 -9.11
C PHE A 329 -1.30 -5.67 -10.15
N ALA A 330 -1.18 -4.37 -10.41
CA ALA A 330 -2.12 -3.58 -11.20
C ALA A 330 -1.89 -3.70 -12.72
N PHE A 331 -1.81 -4.95 -13.22
CA PHE A 331 -1.54 -5.28 -14.61
C PHE A 331 -2.63 -6.18 -15.19
N LYS A 332 -3.43 -5.67 -16.12
CA LYS A 332 -4.42 -6.45 -16.84
C LYS A 332 -3.79 -7.69 -17.47
N GLY A 333 -4.40 -8.85 -17.28
CA GLY A 333 -3.86 -10.13 -17.75
C GLY A 333 -2.53 -10.58 -17.11
N GLY A 334 -1.95 -9.84 -16.16
CA GLY A 334 -0.75 -10.23 -15.42
C GLY A 334 0.57 -10.19 -16.20
N THR A 335 0.68 -9.37 -17.25
CA THR A 335 1.83 -9.35 -18.18
C THR A 335 3.02 -8.49 -17.72
N GLY A 336 2.83 -7.58 -16.76
CA GLY A 336 3.85 -6.62 -16.32
C GLY A 336 4.16 -5.49 -17.31
N LYS A 337 3.37 -5.34 -18.38
CA LYS A 337 3.61 -4.34 -19.45
C LYS A 337 2.97 -2.98 -19.16
N PRO A 338 3.55 -1.87 -19.67
CA PRO A 338 2.98 -0.53 -19.48
C PRO A 338 1.55 -0.38 -20.02
N ASP A 339 1.21 -1.02 -21.14
CA ASP A 339 -0.13 -0.93 -21.75
C ASP A 339 -1.21 -1.68 -20.95
N ASP A 340 -0.77 -2.66 -20.17
CA ASP A 340 -1.62 -3.45 -19.29
C ASP A 340 -1.69 -2.83 -17.88
N ALA A 341 -0.84 -1.85 -17.57
CA ALA A 341 -0.84 -1.16 -16.29
C ALA A 341 -2.11 -0.31 -16.12
N SER A 342 -2.77 -0.43 -14.97
CA SER A 342 -4.02 0.29 -14.70
C SER A 342 -4.18 0.57 -13.21
N MET A 343 -3.94 1.81 -12.79
CA MET A 343 -4.12 2.22 -11.39
C MET A 343 -4.83 3.58 -11.30
N PRO A 344 -5.87 3.74 -10.46
CA PRO A 344 -6.57 5.01 -10.30
C PRO A 344 -5.63 6.12 -9.81
N ALA A 345 -5.53 7.21 -10.58
CA ALA A 345 -4.54 8.27 -10.38
C ALA A 345 -4.56 8.89 -8.97
N GLY A 346 -5.74 9.09 -8.40
CA GLY A 346 -5.88 9.68 -7.07
C GLY A 346 -5.37 8.78 -5.95
N ALA A 347 -5.68 7.48 -6.01
CA ALA A 347 -5.17 6.52 -5.04
C ALA A 347 -3.65 6.33 -5.17
N ALA A 348 -3.13 6.31 -6.40
CA ALA A 348 -1.70 6.20 -6.67
C ALA A 348 -0.93 7.44 -6.17
N ALA A 349 -1.37 8.66 -6.52
CA ALA A 349 -0.76 9.90 -6.08
C ALA A 349 -0.73 10.00 -4.55
N LYS A 350 -1.86 9.69 -3.89
CA LYS A 350 -1.94 9.68 -2.42
C LYS A 350 -1.00 8.64 -1.80
N THR A 351 -0.92 7.45 -2.38
CA THR A 351 0.00 6.40 -1.93
C THR A 351 1.46 6.83 -2.07
N MET A 352 1.82 7.44 -3.20
CA MET A 352 3.17 7.94 -3.46
C MET A 352 3.60 9.01 -2.45
N LEU A 353 2.74 10.00 -2.21
CA LEU A 353 3.00 11.05 -1.22
C LEU A 353 3.13 10.46 0.19
N ASN A 354 2.26 9.54 0.57
CA ASN A 354 2.32 8.95 1.92
C ASN A 354 3.54 8.06 2.12
N LEU A 355 3.92 7.28 1.11
CA LEU A 355 5.10 6.42 1.17
C LEU A 355 6.41 7.22 1.16
N GLY A 356 6.42 8.37 0.47
CA GLY A 356 7.61 9.21 0.36
C GLY A 356 7.78 10.24 1.49
N LEU A 357 6.68 10.82 1.97
CA LEU A 357 6.73 12.05 2.78
C LEU A 357 5.95 11.98 4.11
N ALA A 358 5.04 11.03 4.29
CA ALA A 358 4.12 11.03 5.44
C ALA A 358 3.99 9.70 6.19
N TYR A 359 4.93 8.78 6.01
CA TYR A 359 5.02 7.59 6.85
C TYR A 359 5.54 7.95 8.25
N LYS A 360 5.40 7.02 9.20
CA LYS A 360 5.96 7.13 10.54
C LYS A 360 6.95 6.01 10.82
N GLY A 361 8.07 6.35 11.46
CA GLY A 361 9.20 5.45 11.61
C GLY A 361 9.84 5.17 10.25
N ALA A 362 9.49 4.04 9.64
CA ALA A 362 10.03 3.58 8.36
C ALA A 362 8.97 3.51 7.26
N PRO A 363 9.33 3.62 5.96
CA PRO A 363 8.39 3.53 4.85
C PRO A 363 7.75 2.15 4.76
N LEU A 364 8.50 1.10 5.11
CA LEU A 364 8.07 -0.29 5.09
C LEU A 364 8.36 -0.97 6.44
N TRP A 365 7.56 -1.98 6.74
CA TRP A 365 7.70 -2.81 7.92
C TRP A 365 7.50 -4.28 7.55
N THR A 366 8.49 -5.11 7.84
CA THR A 366 8.46 -6.56 7.62
C THR A 366 7.99 -7.29 8.86
N MET A 367 7.57 -8.53 8.69
CA MET A 367 7.13 -9.40 9.78
C MET A 367 8.21 -10.45 10.09
N GLU A 368 8.44 -10.75 11.37
CA GLU A 368 9.37 -11.79 11.84
C GLU A 368 8.74 -13.21 11.79
N ALA A 369 7.53 -13.32 11.26
CA ALA A 369 6.82 -14.55 10.94
C ALA A 369 5.95 -14.34 9.69
N GLY A 370 5.36 -15.41 9.13
CA GLY A 370 4.43 -15.27 8.01
C GLY A 370 3.21 -14.44 8.40
N MET A 371 2.56 -13.78 7.44
CA MET A 371 1.42 -12.89 7.74
C MET A 371 0.28 -13.60 8.47
N GLY A 372 0.01 -14.88 8.16
CA GLY A 372 -0.93 -15.72 8.92
C GLY A 372 -0.62 -15.70 10.42
N ASP A 373 0.64 -15.90 10.77
CA ASP A 373 1.12 -15.96 12.14
C ASP A 373 1.17 -14.57 12.79
N ALA A 374 1.76 -13.57 12.12
CA ALA A 374 1.98 -12.24 12.70
C ALA A 374 0.69 -11.39 12.79
N VAL A 375 -0.28 -11.60 11.89
CA VAL A 375 -1.50 -10.80 11.82
C VAL A 375 -2.72 -11.59 12.27
N PHE A 376 -2.93 -12.80 11.75
CA PHE A 376 -4.18 -13.51 11.95
C PHE A 376 -4.23 -14.32 13.24
N THR A 377 -3.10 -14.84 13.72
CA THR A 377 -3.04 -15.51 15.03
C THR A 377 -3.49 -14.60 16.18
N PRO A 378 -2.91 -13.40 16.41
CA PRO A 378 -3.35 -12.56 17.53
C PRO A 378 -4.83 -12.20 17.44
N MET A 379 -5.33 -11.92 16.23
CA MET A 379 -6.75 -11.65 16.01
C MET A 379 -7.63 -12.89 16.32
N TYR A 380 -7.26 -14.07 15.83
CA TYR A 380 -8.00 -15.30 16.11
C TYR A 380 -8.03 -15.63 17.61
N GLU A 381 -6.89 -15.57 18.27
CA GLU A 381 -6.75 -15.83 19.71
C GLU A 381 -7.65 -14.92 20.56
N ILE A 382 -7.70 -13.63 20.22
CA ILE A 382 -8.58 -12.67 20.90
C ILE A 382 -10.05 -12.96 20.57
N LEU A 383 -10.39 -13.04 19.29
CA LEU A 383 -11.76 -13.15 18.83
C LEU A 383 -12.42 -14.45 19.32
N ALA A 384 -11.75 -15.58 19.07
CA ALA A 384 -12.28 -16.89 19.43
C ALA A 384 -12.24 -17.15 20.94
N ARG A 385 -11.09 -16.87 21.59
CA ARG A 385 -10.86 -17.35 22.97
C ARG A 385 -11.17 -16.31 24.05
N GLN A 386 -11.16 -15.02 23.73
CA GLN A 386 -11.37 -13.95 24.71
C GLN A 386 -12.68 -13.20 24.50
N ARG A 387 -13.15 -13.06 23.25
CA ARG A 387 -14.33 -12.25 22.90
C ARG A 387 -15.57 -13.05 22.51
N GLY A 388 -15.46 -14.38 22.42
CA GLY A 388 -16.58 -15.28 22.15
C GLY A 388 -17.14 -15.19 20.73
N VAL A 389 -16.32 -14.78 19.76
CA VAL A 389 -16.66 -14.86 18.34
C VAL A 389 -16.60 -16.33 17.91
N GLU A 390 -17.65 -16.78 17.23
CA GLU A 390 -17.71 -18.15 16.74
C GLU A 390 -17.08 -18.26 15.35
N PHE A 391 -16.28 -19.31 15.12
CA PHE A 391 -15.69 -19.61 13.83
C PHE A 391 -16.28 -20.91 13.27
N LYS A 392 -16.79 -20.84 12.05
CA LYS A 392 -17.31 -21.96 11.27
C LYS A 392 -16.37 -22.23 10.10
N PHE A 393 -15.30 -22.98 10.37
CA PHE A 393 -14.37 -23.49 9.34
C PHE A 393 -15.04 -24.55 8.46
N PHE A 394 -14.51 -24.79 7.27
CA PHE A 394 -15.06 -25.71 6.27
C PHE A 394 -16.48 -25.34 5.79
N HIS A 395 -16.86 -24.06 5.86
CA HIS A 395 -18.15 -23.58 5.37
C HIS A 395 -17.96 -22.77 4.10
N LYS A 396 -18.22 -23.41 2.95
CA LYS A 396 -18.12 -22.79 1.62
C LYS A 396 -19.46 -22.17 1.26
N LEU A 397 -19.51 -20.83 1.16
CA LEU A 397 -20.69 -20.14 0.64
C LEU A 397 -20.91 -20.52 -0.82
N THR A 398 -22.11 -21.00 -1.16
CA THR A 398 -22.49 -21.38 -2.53
C THR A 398 -23.45 -20.40 -3.17
N GLY A 399 -24.15 -19.59 -2.38
CA GLY A 399 -25.00 -18.53 -2.90
C GLY A 399 -25.67 -17.72 -1.80
N LEU A 400 -26.34 -16.65 -2.22
CA LEU A 400 -27.22 -15.85 -1.38
C LEU A 400 -28.50 -15.51 -2.15
N ALA A 401 -29.57 -15.21 -1.41
CA ALA A 401 -30.80 -14.67 -1.97
C ALA A 401 -31.19 -13.38 -1.24
N LEU A 402 -31.81 -12.47 -1.99
CA LEU A 402 -32.36 -11.23 -1.46
C LEU A 402 -33.80 -11.44 -0.98
N ASP A 403 -34.27 -10.52 -0.16
CA ASP A 403 -35.68 -10.38 0.17
C ASP A 403 -36.49 -9.91 -1.04
N ASP A 404 -37.83 -9.91 -0.91
CA ASP A 404 -38.74 -9.48 -1.98
C ASP A 404 -38.51 -8.02 -2.41
N SER A 405 -37.92 -7.20 -1.56
CA SER A 405 -37.57 -5.80 -1.87
C SER A 405 -36.28 -5.68 -2.71
N GLY A 406 -35.44 -6.71 -2.73
CA GLY A 406 -34.12 -6.68 -3.36
C GLY A 406 -33.11 -5.79 -2.62
N GLN A 407 -33.39 -5.36 -1.39
CA GLN A 407 -32.55 -4.44 -0.63
C GLN A 407 -31.76 -5.12 0.48
N SER A 408 -32.13 -6.32 0.89
CA SER A 408 -31.48 -7.05 1.99
C SER A 408 -31.21 -8.51 1.63
N VAL A 409 -30.12 -9.06 2.17
CA VAL A 409 -29.84 -10.49 2.07
C VAL A 409 -30.76 -11.25 3.02
N ALA A 410 -31.67 -12.04 2.45
CA ALA A 410 -32.63 -12.84 3.22
C ALA A 410 -32.10 -14.25 3.54
N ARG A 411 -31.23 -14.80 2.68
CA ARG A 411 -30.76 -16.18 2.77
C ARG A 411 -29.31 -16.34 2.38
N LEU A 412 -28.61 -17.23 3.08
CA LEU A 412 -27.25 -17.68 2.74
C LEU A 412 -27.23 -19.20 2.62
N ASP A 413 -26.63 -19.72 1.55
CA ASP A 413 -26.52 -21.15 1.29
C ASP A 413 -25.05 -21.58 1.35
N PHE A 414 -24.76 -22.67 2.05
CA PHE A 414 -23.40 -23.21 2.20
C PHE A 414 -23.33 -24.71 1.94
N ASP A 415 -22.20 -25.12 1.37
CA ASP A 415 -21.70 -26.49 1.47
C ASP A 415 -20.78 -26.58 2.69
N VAL A 416 -21.07 -27.52 3.59
CA VAL A 416 -20.12 -27.91 4.64
C VAL A 416 -19.13 -28.89 4.01
N GLN A 417 -17.86 -28.51 3.97
CA GLN A 417 -16.82 -29.27 3.28
C GLN A 417 -16.32 -30.46 4.10
N ALA A 418 -16.39 -30.41 5.43
CA ALA A 418 -15.89 -31.47 6.30
C ALA A 418 -16.66 -31.53 7.63
N GLU A 419 -16.83 -32.74 8.19
CA GLU A 419 -17.28 -32.92 9.58
C GLU A 419 -16.06 -33.02 10.49
N ILE A 420 -16.06 -32.23 11.57
CA ILE A 420 -15.01 -32.28 12.60
C ILE A 420 -15.35 -33.29 13.70
N THR A 421 -14.34 -33.89 14.31
CA THR A 421 -14.50 -34.95 15.32
C THR A 421 -14.72 -34.42 16.73
N ALA A 422 -14.37 -33.16 16.99
CA ALA A 422 -14.55 -32.46 18.25
C ALA A 422 -15.65 -31.38 18.14
N ASP A 423 -16.00 -30.76 19.27
CA ASP A 423 -16.99 -29.67 19.31
C ASP A 423 -16.55 -28.43 18.50
N GLN A 424 -15.24 -28.18 18.45
CA GLN A 424 -14.62 -27.09 17.70
C GLN A 424 -13.33 -27.56 17.02
N TYR A 425 -13.06 -26.97 15.86
CA TYR A 425 -11.80 -27.18 15.14
C TYR A 425 -10.71 -26.30 15.76
N GLU A 426 -9.57 -26.89 16.09
CA GLU A 426 -8.38 -26.15 16.53
C GLU A 426 -7.45 -25.94 15.33
N PRO A 427 -7.40 -24.73 14.75
CA PRO A 427 -6.67 -24.48 13.51
C PRO A 427 -5.19 -24.19 13.74
N LEU A 428 -4.74 -23.93 14.98
CA LEU A 428 -3.37 -23.56 15.29
C LEU A 428 -2.60 -24.71 15.93
N TYR A 429 -1.28 -24.72 15.72
CA TYR A 429 -0.36 -25.60 16.44
C TYR A 429 0.88 -24.81 16.91
N GLU A 430 1.54 -25.28 17.95
CA GLU A 430 2.68 -24.55 18.54
C GLU A 430 3.97 -24.79 17.74
N VAL A 431 4.65 -23.71 17.37
CA VAL A 431 6.02 -23.71 16.83
C VAL A 431 6.86 -22.75 17.65
N LYS A 432 7.87 -23.28 18.36
CA LYS A 432 8.79 -22.48 19.20
C LYS A 432 8.06 -21.55 20.18
N GLY A 433 6.98 -22.05 20.80
CA GLY A 433 6.18 -21.26 21.75
C GLY A 433 5.21 -20.25 21.13
N PHE A 434 5.08 -20.21 19.79
CA PHE A 434 4.13 -19.36 19.08
C PHE A 434 3.04 -20.19 18.37
N PRO A 435 1.75 -19.85 18.50
CA PRO A 435 0.68 -20.57 17.81
C PRO A 435 0.60 -20.16 16.33
N CYS A 436 0.76 -21.14 15.44
CA CYS A 436 0.94 -20.93 14.00
C CYS A 436 -0.09 -21.69 13.16
N TRP A 437 -0.32 -21.20 11.94
CA TRP A 437 -1.21 -21.86 10.98
C TRP A 437 -0.48 -22.98 10.22
N PRO A 438 -1.04 -24.19 10.12
CA PRO A 438 -0.47 -25.25 9.28
C PRO A 438 -0.77 -25.03 7.79
N SER A 439 0.14 -25.52 6.93
CA SER A 439 -0.06 -25.52 5.46
C SER A 439 -1.13 -26.50 4.98
N GLU A 440 -1.53 -27.46 5.80
CA GLU A 440 -2.61 -28.42 5.52
C GLU A 440 -3.62 -28.42 6.68
N PRO A 441 -4.87 -28.87 6.45
CA PRO A 441 -5.80 -29.12 7.54
C PRO A 441 -5.20 -30.07 8.59
N ALA A 442 -5.62 -29.91 9.84
CA ALA A 442 -5.37 -30.91 10.88
C ALA A 442 -6.25 -32.14 10.60
N TRP A 443 -5.81 -33.00 9.68
CA TRP A 443 -6.58 -34.14 9.17
C TRP A 443 -7.10 -35.08 10.27
N GLY A 444 -6.40 -35.21 11.39
CA GLY A 444 -6.85 -35.98 12.54
C GLY A 444 -8.10 -35.42 13.25
N GLN A 445 -8.43 -34.15 13.04
CA GLN A 445 -9.65 -33.51 13.55
C GLN A 445 -10.83 -33.65 12.58
N ILE A 446 -10.62 -34.25 11.40
CA ILE A 446 -11.65 -34.39 10.36
C ILE A 446 -12.09 -35.85 10.28
N LYS A 447 -13.39 -36.07 10.26
CA LYS A 447 -13.97 -37.40 10.06
C LYS A 447 -13.59 -37.91 8.66
N ASN A 448 -13.02 -39.12 8.59
CA ASN A 448 -12.43 -39.69 7.37
C ASN A 448 -11.29 -38.81 6.79
N GLY A 449 -10.57 -38.06 7.63
CA GLY A 449 -9.54 -37.13 7.19
C GLY A 449 -8.39 -37.78 6.44
N VAL A 450 -8.00 -39.01 6.81
CA VAL A 450 -6.93 -39.77 6.12
C VAL A 450 -7.33 -40.11 4.69
N GLU A 451 -8.57 -40.55 4.48
CA GLU A 451 -9.12 -40.86 3.16
C GLU A 451 -9.20 -39.61 2.30
N LEU A 452 -9.67 -38.49 2.87
CA LEU A 452 -9.77 -37.21 2.18
C LEU A 452 -8.40 -36.64 1.80
N GLN A 453 -7.41 -36.75 2.69
CA GLN A 453 -6.03 -36.36 2.40
C GLN A 453 -5.47 -37.19 1.23
N LYS A 454 -5.64 -38.51 1.25
CA LYS A 454 -5.21 -39.41 0.16
C LYS A 454 -5.92 -39.12 -1.16
N ALA A 455 -7.17 -38.70 -1.11
CA ALA A 455 -7.96 -38.30 -2.27
C ALA A 455 -7.57 -36.92 -2.83
N GLY A 456 -6.64 -36.21 -2.18
CA GLY A 456 -6.20 -34.88 -2.62
C GLY A 456 -7.26 -33.80 -2.38
N ALA A 457 -8.07 -33.93 -1.32
CA ALA A 457 -9.08 -32.93 -0.99
C ALA A 457 -8.43 -31.56 -0.71
N ASN A 458 -8.64 -30.60 -1.61
CA ASN A 458 -8.23 -29.20 -1.40
C ASN A 458 -9.40 -28.35 -0.94
N PHE A 459 -9.53 -28.09 0.36
CA PHE A 459 -10.63 -27.28 0.91
C PHE A 459 -10.48 -25.77 0.71
N GLU A 460 -9.33 -25.27 0.25
CA GLU A 460 -9.15 -23.88 -0.16
C GLU A 460 -9.51 -23.64 -1.63
N SER A 461 -9.72 -24.71 -2.41
CA SER A 461 -10.27 -24.61 -3.76
C SER A 461 -11.78 -24.51 -3.72
N TYR A 462 -12.34 -23.42 -4.26
CA TYR A 462 -13.79 -23.27 -4.41
C TYR A 462 -14.42 -24.40 -5.25
N TRP A 463 -13.66 -24.88 -6.24
CA TRP A 463 -14.05 -25.95 -7.17
C TRP A 463 -14.00 -27.35 -6.55
N GLN A 464 -13.60 -27.46 -5.28
CA GLN A 464 -13.74 -28.70 -4.53
C GLN A 464 -15.22 -29.01 -4.31
N ASN A 465 -15.65 -30.19 -4.75
CA ASN A 465 -17.05 -30.63 -4.71
C ASN A 465 -17.37 -31.51 -3.49
N HIS A 466 -16.38 -31.83 -2.66
CA HIS A 466 -16.66 -32.55 -1.41
C HIS A 466 -17.55 -31.70 -0.50
N CYS A 467 -18.74 -32.23 -0.23
CA CYS A 467 -19.76 -31.62 0.61
C CYS A 467 -20.39 -32.73 1.47
N VAL A 468 -20.24 -32.63 2.79
CA VAL A 468 -20.82 -33.60 3.73
C VAL A 468 -22.29 -33.30 4.01
N ARG A 469 -22.69 -32.01 3.97
CA ARG A 469 -24.08 -31.56 4.05
C ARG A 469 -24.22 -30.12 3.57
N LYS A 470 -25.45 -29.77 3.17
CA LYS A 470 -25.83 -28.39 2.86
C LYS A 470 -26.48 -27.74 4.07
N ILE A 471 -26.22 -26.45 4.27
CA ILE A 471 -26.91 -25.64 5.27
C ILE A 471 -27.44 -24.36 4.61
N THR A 472 -28.57 -23.89 5.12
CA THR A 472 -29.19 -22.64 4.71
C THR A 472 -29.45 -21.82 5.96
N LEU A 473 -29.00 -20.57 5.96
CA LEU A 473 -29.26 -19.61 7.03
C LEU A 473 -30.30 -18.61 6.54
N GLN A 474 -31.26 -18.28 7.40
CA GLN A 474 -32.31 -17.32 7.11
C GLN A 474 -32.17 -16.06 7.98
N GLN A 475 -32.48 -14.91 7.40
CA GLN A 475 -32.51 -13.64 8.11
C GLN A 475 -33.61 -13.65 9.20
N GLY A 476 -33.32 -13.11 10.38
CA GLY A 476 -34.20 -13.06 11.55
C GLY A 476 -34.19 -14.32 12.43
N SER A 477 -33.84 -15.49 11.87
CA SER A 477 -33.61 -16.72 12.66
C SER A 477 -32.12 -16.93 12.95
N ASP A 478 -31.28 -16.96 11.91
CA ASP A 478 -29.89 -17.39 11.99
C ASP A 478 -28.92 -16.23 11.99
N PHE A 479 -29.23 -15.18 11.24
CA PHE A 479 -28.51 -13.91 11.24
C PHE A 479 -29.50 -12.74 11.13
N ASP A 480 -29.11 -11.56 11.62
CA ASP A 480 -29.87 -10.32 11.43
C ASP A 480 -29.18 -9.45 10.36
N LYS A 481 -27.84 -9.46 10.33
CA LYS A 481 -27.01 -8.75 9.33
C LYS A 481 -25.88 -9.63 8.81
N VAL A 482 -25.42 -9.31 7.60
CA VAL A 482 -24.29 -9.96 6.94
C VAL A 482 -23.19 -8.95 6.67
N VAL A 483 -21.94 -9.32 6.94
CA VAL A 483 -20.75 -8.58 6.52
C VAL A 483 -20.06 -9.39 5.42
N MET A 484 -19.95 -8.81 4.23
CA MET A 484 -19.29 -9.42 3.08
C MET A 484 -17.77 -9.19 3.17
N GLY A 485 -17.01 -10.23 3.53
CA GLY A 485 -15.55 -10.23 3.58
C GLY A 485 -14.87 -11.08 2.51
N LEU A 486 -15.61 -11.44 1.44
CA LEU A 486 -15.12 -12.25 0.34
C LEU A 486 -14.32 -11.41 -0.67
N SER A 487 -13.39 -12.05 -1.38
CA SER A 487 -12.69 -11.44 -2.52
C SER A 487 -13.64 -11.20 -3.68
N ILE A 488 -13.44 -10.12 -4.44
CA ILE A 488 -14.29 -9.75 -5.59
C ILE A 488 -14.38 -10.85 -6.65
N GLY A 489 -13.34 -11.68 -6.80
CA GLY A 489 -13.36 -12.83 -7.71
C GLY A 489 -14.41 -13.89 -7.37
N ALA A 490 -14.95 -13.89 -6.15
CA ALA A 490 -16.07 -14.77 -5.77
C ALA A 490 -17.44 -14.21 -6.18
N PHE A 491 -17.56 -12.89 -6.37
CA PHE A 491 -18.85 -12.21 -6.55
C PHE A 491 -19.64 -12.71 -7.77
N PRO A 492 -19.03 -12.96 -8.95
CA PRO A 492 -19.76 -13.52 -10.10
C PRO A 492 -20.42 -14.87 -9.82
N ILE A 493 -19.94 -15.61 -8.81
CA ILE A 493 -20.40 -16.96 -8.50
C ILE A 493 -21.41 -16.94 -7.35
N VAL A 494 -21.04 -16.33 -6.22
CA VAL A 494 -21.84 -16.44 -4.98
C VAL A 494 -22.80 -15.28 -4.77
N CYS A 495 -22.62 -14.17 -5.49
CA CYS A 495 -23.37 -12.93 -5.32
C CYS A 495 -24.24 -12.60 -6.54
N GLU A 496 -24.54 -13.56 -7.42
CA GLU A 496 -25.31 -13.30 -8.65
C GLU A 496 -26.63 -12.58 -8.39
N ALA A 497 -27.32 -12.89 -7.29
CA ALA A 497 -28.57 -12.23 -6.90
C ALA A 497 -28.44 -10.71 -6.71
N LEU A 498 -27.25 -10.19 -6.38
CA LEU A 498 -26.99 -8.75 -6.24
C LEU A 498 -26.88 -8.02 -7.59
N ASN A 499 -26.79 -8.73 -8.71
CA ASN A 499 -26.72 -8.13 -10.05
C ASN A 499 -28.02 -7.45 -10.50
N GLN A 500 -29.09 -7.53 -9.69
CA GLN A 500 -30.29 -6.71 -9.86
C GLN A 500 -30.02 -5.21 -9.65
N ASN A 501 -28.93 -4.86 -8.95
CA ASN A 501 -28.45 -3.49 -8.82
C ASN A 501 -27.42 -3.17 -9.92
N ASP A 502 -27.74 -2.23 -10.81
CA ASP A 502 -26.89 -1.89 -11.97
C ASP A 502 -25.48 -1.44 -11.58
N SER A 503 -25.35 -0.68 -10.48
CA SER A 503 -24.04 -0.22 -9.99
C SER A 503 -23.20 -1.37 -9.47
N TRP A 504 -23.82 -2.33 -8.75
CA TRP A 504 -23.16 -3.55 -8.30
C TRP A 504 -22.70 -4.39 -9.49
N LYS A 505 -23.62 -4.65 -10.43
CA LYS A 505 -23.34 -5.42 -11.64
C LYS A 505 -22.17 -4.83 -12.42
N LYS A 506 -22.17 -3.51 -12.63
CA LYS A 506 -21.07 -2.79 -13.29
C LYS A 506 -19.75 -2.96 -12.54
N MET A 507 -19.75 -2.88 -11.21
CA MET A 507 -18.54 -3.08 -10.40
C MET A 507 -17.98 -4.50 -10.57
N VAL A 508 -18.83 -5.52 -10.57
CA VAL A 508 -18.44 -6.92 -10.78
C VAL A 508 -17.91 -7.16 -12.20
N GLU A 509 -18.52 -6.56 -13.21
CA GLU A 509 -18.13 -6.74 -14.62
C GLU A 509 -16.84 -6.00 -14.99
N THR A 510 -16.50 -4.92 -14.27
CA THR A 510 -15.36 -4.05 -14.63
C THR A 510 -14.16 -4.14 -13.71
N THR A 511 -14.31 -4.73 -12.51
CA THR A 511 -13.18 -4.91 -11.60
C THR A 511 -12.45 -6.21 -11.88
N GLU A 512 -11.27 -6.10 -12.46
CA GLU A 512 -10.43 -7.26 -12.78
C GLU A 512 -9.56 -7.66 -11.58
N THR A 513 -9.09 -8.91 -11.58
CA THR A 513 -8.12 -9.41 -10.59
C THR A 513 -6.99 -10.13 -11.30
N VAL A 514 -5.77 -9.95 -10.81
CA VAL A 514 -4.60 -10.70 -11.27
C VAL A 514 -4.33 -11.87 -10.36
N GLN A 515 -4.15 -13.05 -10.94
CA GLN A 515 -3.73 -14.23 -10.20
C GLN A 515 -2.22 -14.17 -9.98
N THR A 516 -1.79 -14.22 -8.72
CA THR A 516 -0.37 -14.25 -8.37
C THR A 516 0.15 -15.68 -8.40
N ARG A 517 1.44 -15.82 -8.77
CA ARG A 517 2.22 -17.04 -8.58
C ARG A 517 3.44 -16.69 -7.75
N ALA A 518 3.75 -17.52 -6.76
CA ALA A 518 4.92 -17.36 -5.93
C ALA A 518 5.84 -18.58 -6.05
N VAL A 519 7.14 -18.31 -5.95
CA VAL A 519 8.20 -19.31 -5.81
C VAL A 519 9.04 -18.87 -4.62
N GLN A 520 9.30 -19.80 -3.70
CA GLN A 520 10.19 -19.57 -2.56
C GLN A 520 11.41 -20.48 -2.70
N LEU A 521 12.61 -19.90 -2.54
CA LEU A 521 13.87 -20.60 -2.56
C LEU A 521 14.49 -20.55 -1.15
N TRP A 522 14.70 -21.71 -0.54
CA TRP A 522 15.36 -21.82 0.76
C TRP A 522 16.80 -22.26 0.57
N MET A 523 17.73 -21.35 0.79
CA MET A 523 19.15 -21.56 0.59
C MET A 523 19.86 -21.66 1.94
N LYS A 524 20.95 -22.43 1.98
CA LYS A 524 21.83 -22.52 3.16
C LYS A 524 22.65 -21.24 3.39
N PRO A 525 23.32 -20.65 2.37
CA PRO A 525 23.98 -19.36 2.56
C PRO A 525 22.93 -18.27 2.80
N ASP A 526 23.23 -17.36 3.73
CA ASP A 526 22.47 -16.13 3.89
C ASP A 526 22.72 -15.16 2.71
N PRO A 527 21.94 -14.08 2.55
CA PRO A 527 22.14 -13.12 1.46
C PRO A 527 23.59 -12.61 1.37
N LYS A 528 24.25 -12.35 2.51
CA LYS A 528 25.62 -11.87 2.54
C LYS A 528 26.60 -12.88 1.95
N ALA A 529 26.46 -14.15 2.31
CA ALA A 529 27.25 -15.25 1.76
C ALA A 529 26.95 -15.49 0.26
N MET A 530 25.82 -15.02 -0.26
CA MET A 530 25.48 -15.02 -1.69
C MET A 530 25.99 -13.77 -2.44
N GLY A 531 26.68 -12.85 -1.76
CA GLY A 531 27.22 -11.62 -2.33
C GLY A 531 26.32 -10.39 -2.20
N TRP A 532 25.19 -10.49 -1.48
CA TRP A 532 24.32 -9.36 -1.21
C TRP A 532 24.77 -8.58 0.03
N GLU A 533 25.29 -7.37 -0.16
CA GLU A 533 25.78 -6.52 0.93
C GLU A 533 24.75 -5.49 1.42
N GLY A 534 23.65 -5.31 0.68
CA GLY A 534 22.67 -4.24 0.88
C GLY A 534 21.62 -4.49 1.96
N GLY A 535 21.93 -5.17 3.07
CA GLY A 535 20.99 -5.40 4.18
C GLY A 535 19.65 -6.04 3.79
N THR A 536 18.65 -6.01 4.68
CA THR A 536 17.29 -6.45 4.32
C THR A 536 16.59 -5.38 3.50
N THR A 537 16.06 -5.74 2.33
CA THR A 537 15.36 -4.81 1.43
C THR A 537 14.16 -5.48 0.76
N ALA A 538 13.20 -4.66 0.33
CA ALA A 538 12.21 -5.04 -0.66
C ALA A 538 12.71 -4.62 -2.05
N MET A 539 12.94 -5.59 -2.93
CA MET A 539 13.31 -5.33 -4.32
C MET A 539 12.08 -5.39 -5.23
N THR A 540 11.89 -4.38 -6.07
CA THR A 540 10.75 -4.29 -7.00
C THR A 540 11.17 -3.64 -8.34
N SER A 541 10.23 -3.48 -9.27
CA SER A 541 10.43 -2.86 -10.59
C SER A 541 11.36 -3.62 -11.54
N TYR A 542 11.76 -4.84 -11.20
CA TYR A 542 12.51 -5.72 -12.09
C TYR A 542 11.58 -6.36 -13.13
N ALA A 543 12.04 -6.49 -14.37
CA ALA A 543 11.44 -7.38 -15.37
C ALA A 543 12.53 -8.29 -15.95
N GLU A 544 12.10 -9.45 -16.45
CA GLU A 544 12.90 -10.53 -17.04
C GLU A 544 14.05 -10.09 -18.00
N PRO A 545 15.04 -10.97 -18.26
CA PRO A 545 14.99 -12.43 -18.09
C PRO A 545 15.84 -12.96 -16.93
N MET A 546 15.22 -13.75 -16.05
CA MET A 546 15.94 -14.64 -15.12
C MET A 546 16.51 -15.86 -15.84
#